data_AF-A0A354BIT0-F1
#
_entry.id   AF-A0A354BIT0-F1
#
_cell.length_a   1.000
_cell.length_b   1.000
_cell.length_c   1.000
_cell.angle_alpha   90.00
_cell.angle_beta   90.00
_cell.angle_gamma   90.00
#
_symmetry.space_group_name_H-M   'P 1'
#
loop_
_entity.id
_entity.type
_entity.pdbx_description
1 polymer ?
#
loop_
_entity_poly.entity_id
_entity_poly.type
_entity_poly.pdbx_seq_one_letter_code
_entity_poly.pdbx_strand_id
1 'polypeptide(L)'
;DSPLLKPGRKVRILFFGVPAIPLPAWPGLMAGTRGGIIKVVDQIDDGKGNYRFWVVPDPEDSQPWPEQTQVRQGTKVLGWVIMNRVPLWYELWRRFNFFPPDYMEREPSLFEMFAPKVAAPASK
;
A
#
# COMPACT_ATOMS: atom_id res chain seq x y z
N ASP A 1 9.36 7.21 6.16
CA ASP A 1 8.67 6.95 4.88
C ASP A 1 8.21 8.19 4.10
N SER A 2 8.15 9.38 4.71
CA SER A 2 7.81 10.65 4.03
C SER A 2 8.54 10.95 2.71
N PRO A 3 9.88 10.73 2.55
CA PRO A 3 10.56 11.10 1.30
C PRO A 3 10.28 10.17 0.10
N LEU A 4 9.63 9.02 0.33
CA LEU A 4 9.29 8.09 -0.74
C LEU A 4 7.91 8.40 -1.33
N LEU A 5 6.97 8.97 -0.58
CA LEU A 5 5.64 9.26 -1.11
C LEU A 5 5.66 10.51 -1.99
N LYS A 6 5.44 10.35 -3.29
CA LYS A 6 5.37 11.45 -4.27
C LYS A 6 3.99 11.50 -4.93
N PRO A 7 3.44 12.70 -5.19
CA PRO A 7 2.29 12.85 -6.06
C PRO A 7 2.52 12.16 -7.42
N GLY A 8 1.48 11.58 -7.99
CA GLY A 8 1.53 10.81 -9.23
C GLY A 8 1.88 9.33 -9.06
N ARG A 9 2.27 8.87 -7.86
CA ARG A 9 2.53 7.44 -7.64
C ARG A 9 1.26 6.60 -7.70
N LYS A 10 1.40 5.42 -8.29
CA LYS A 10 0.36 4.40 -8.37
C LYS A 10 0.19 3.70 -7.02
N VAL A 11 -1.05 3.63 -6.56
CA VAL A 11 -1.48 2.97 -5.32
C VAL A 11 -2.48 1.90 -5.69
N ARG A 12 -2.43 0.75 -5.00
CA ARG A 12 -3.44 -0.30 -5.13
C ARG A 12 -4.24 -0.36 -3.84
N ILE A 13 -5.56 -0.27 -3.95
CA ILE A 13 -6.48 -0.12 -2.83
C ILE A 13 -7.45 -1.29 -2.79
N LEU A 14 -7.66 -1.86 -1.62
CA LEU A 14 -8.71 -2.82 -1.32
C LEU A 14 -9.71 -2.16 -0.37
N PHE A 15 -10.97 -2.12 -0.79
CA PHE A 15 -12.08 -1.60 0.02
C PHE A 15 -12.67 -2.72 0.89
N PHE A 16 -12.84 -2.47 2.18
CA PHE A 16 -13.54 -3.43 3.04
C PHE A 16 -15.02 -3.52 2.65
N GLY A 17 -15.56 -4.73 2.63
CA GLY A 17 -16.95 -4.99 2.22
C GLY A 17 -17.12 -5.28 0.72
N VAL A 18 -16.07 -5.08 -0.09
CA VAL A 18 -16.01 -5.57 -1.47
C VAL A 18 -15.31 -6.94 -1.45
N PRO A 19 -15.91 -8.00 -2.02
CA PRO A 19 -15.29 -9.32 -2.02
C PRO A 19 -13.95 -9.28 -2.77
N ALA A 20 -12.90 -9.78 -2.13
CA ALA A 20 -11.61 -10.01 -2.74
C ALA A 20 -11.27 -11.49 -2.70
N ILE A 21 -10.93 -12.05 -3.86
CA ILE A 21 -10.55 -13.45 -3.99
C ILE A 21 -9.04 -13.47 -4.26
N PRO A 22 -8.20 -13.77 -3.27
CA PRO A 22 -6.77 -13.90 -3.49
C PRO A 22 -6.52 -15.18 -4.30
N LEU A 23 -6.07 -15.03 -5.55
CA LEU A 23 -5.70 -16.16 -6.40
C LEU A 23 -4.18 -16.31 -6.38
N PRO A 24 -3.62 -17.34 -5.69
CA PRO A 24 -2.16 -17.51 -5.57
C PRO A 24 -1.45 -17.69 -6.92
N ALA A 25 -2.17 -18.21 -7.91
CA ALA A 25 -1.62 -18.55 -9.24
C ALA A 25 -1.43 -17.34 -10.18
N TRP A 26 -2.05 -16.18 -9.90
CA TRP A 26 -1.94 -14.98 -10.73
C TRP A 26 -1.94 -13.70 -9.88
N PRO A 27 -0.76 -13.22 -9.44
CA PRO A 27 -0.65 -12.03 -8.60
C PRO A 27 -1.25 -10.75 -9.22
N GLY A 28 -1.27 -10.67 -10.56
CA GLY A 28 -1.87 -9.55 -11.30
C GLY A 28 -3.40 -9.59 -11.41
N LEU A 29 -4.02 -10.72 -11.06
CA LEU A 29 -5.47 -10.95 -11.16
C LEU A 29 -6.13 -11.03 -9.77
N MET A 30 -5.62 -10.24 -8.83
CA MET A 30 -6.23 -10.07 -7.50
C MET A 30 -7.57 -9.33 -7.65
N ALA A 31 -8.63 -10.09 -7.91
CA ALA A 31 -10.00 -9.57 -8.00
C ALA A 31 -10.36 -8.89 -6.67
N GLY A 32 -10.76 -7.62 -6.74
CA GLY A 32 -11.18 -6.83 -5.56
C GLY A 32 -10.27 -5.64 -5.22
N THR A 33 -9.06 -5.56 -5.82
CA THR A 33 -8.25 -4.33 -5.71
C THR A 33 -8.64 -3.30 -6.77
N ARG A 34 -8.34 -2.03 -6.50
CA ARG A 34 -8.65 -0.87 -7.34
C ARG A 34 -7.44 0.03 -7.46
N GLY A 35 -7.27 0.66 -8.61
CA GLY A 35 -6.19 1.60 -8.83
C GLY A 35 -6.48 2.98 -8.31
N GLY A 36 -5.48 3.56 -7.65
CA GLY A 36 -5.48 4.97 -7.30
C GLY A 36 -4.15 5.63 -7.61
N ILE A 37 -4.16 6.96 -7.63
CA ILE A 37 -2.98 7.81 -7.79
C ILE A 37 -2.91 8.77 -6.61
N ILE A 38 -1.73 8.93 -6.02
CA ILE A 38 -1.51 9.94 -4.98
C ILE A 38 -1.64 11.34 -5.60
N LYS A 39 -2.58 12.15 -5.11
CA LYS A 39 -2.78 13.52 -5.58
C LYS A 39 -2.00 14.53 -4.75
N VAL A 40 -2.05 14.37 -3.42
CA VAL A 40 -1.44 15.29 -2.45
C VAL A 40 -0.81 14.48 -1.34
N VAL A 41 0.36 14.92 -0.88
CA VAL A 41 1.02 14.42 0.33
C VAL A 41 1.20 15.60 1.27
N ASP A 42 0.65 15.49 2.47
CA ASP A 42 0.82 16.52 3.49
C ASP A 42 2.25 16.49 4.00
N GLN A 43 2.88 17.66 4.11
CA GLN A 43 4.28 17.79 4.57
C GLN A 43 4.40 17.76 6.10
N ILE A 44 3.27 17.82 6.80
CA ILE A 44 3.19 17.88 8.26
C ILE A 44 2.76 16.50 8.76
N ASP A 45 3.46 15.99 9.77
CA ASP A 45 3.13 14.74 10.43
C ASP A 45 2.14 14.96 11.59
N ASP A 46 1.55 13.88 12.10
CA ASP A 46 0.65 13.89 13.25
C ASP A 46 1.37 14.03 14.61
N GLY A 47 2.65 14.44 14.61
CA GLY A 47 3.54 14.45 15.78
C GLY A 47 4.03 13.07 16.21
N LYS A 48 3.61 12.00 15.52
CA LYS A 48 4.06 10.61 15.72
C LYS A 48 4.81 10.07 14.50
N GLY A 49 5.15 10.93 13.54
CA GLY A 49 5.81 10.54 12.30
C GLY A 49 4.91 9.87 11.26
N ASN A 50 3.57 9.91 11.43
CA ASN A 50 2.65 9.47 10.39
C ASN A 50 2.27 10.63 9.49
N TYR A 51 2.24 10.38 8.19
CA TYR A 51 1.93 11.38 7.18
C TYR A 51 0.61 11.04 6.51
N ARG A 52 -0.19 12.08 6.24
CA ARG A 52 -1.45 11.94 5.50
C ARG A 52 -1.20 12.19 4.02
N PHE A 53 -1.86 11.40 3.17
CA PHE A 53 -1.88 11.63 1.74
C PHE A 53 -3.27 11.31 1.18
N TRP A 54 -3.56 11.92 0.04
CA TRP A 54 -4.84 11.79 -0.65
C TRP A 54 -4.66 10.98 -1.91
N VAL A 55 -5.56 10.03 -2.13
CA VAL A 55 -5.57 9.17 -3.32
C VAL A 55 -6.84 9.45 -4.11
N VAL A 56 -6.71 9.53 -5.43
CA VAL A 56 -7.82 9.64 -6.38
C VAL A 56 -7.88 8.39 -7.27
N PRO A 57 -9.03 8.06 -7.88
CA PRO A 57 -9.11 6.97 -8.84
C PRO A 57 -8.10 7.12 -9.97
N ASP A 58 -7.43 6.03 -10.34
CA ASP A 58 -6.53 5.98 -11.49
C ASP A 58 -7.35 5.88 -12.78
N PRO A 59 -7.32 6.88 -13.69
CA PRO A 59 -8.13 6.86 -14.91
C PRO A 59 -7.65 5.80 -15.93
N GLU A 60 -6.43 5.28 -15.79
CA GLU A 60 -5.90 4.22 -16.65
C GLU A 60 -6.24 2.82 -16.13
N ASP A 61 -6.78 2.70 -14.92
CA ASP A 61 -7.17 1.40 -14.38
C ASP A 61 -8.50 0.95 -15.00
N SER A 62 -8.55 -0.29 -15.46
CA SER A 62 -9.74 -0.89 -16.06
C SER A 62 -10.86 -1.12 -15.05
N GLN A 63 -10.55 -1.14 -13.74
CA GLN A 63 -11.54 -1.30 -12.68
C GLN A 63 -11.82 0.02 -11.94
N PRO A 64 -13.00 0.64 -12.13
CA PRO A 64 -13.37 1.86 -11.41
C PRO A 64 -13.59 1.57 -9.91
N TRP A 65 -13.45 2.60 -9.10
CA TRP A 65 -13.77 2.50 -7.67
C TRP A 65 -15.24 2.12 -7.45
N PRO A 66 -15.56 1.41 -6.35
CA PRO A 66 -16.93 1.04 -6.03
C PRO A 66 -17.81 2.28 -5.88
N GLU A 67 -19.09 2.15 -6.21
CA GLU A 67 -20.03 3.24 -6.00
C GLU A 67 -20.20 3.56 -4.52
N GLN A 68 -20.59 4.79 -4.22
CA GLN A 68 -20.80 5.26 -2.84
C GLN A 68 -21.92 4.49 -2.10
N THR A 69 -22.83 3.86 -2.86
CA THR A 69 -23.86 2.94 -2.36
C THR A 69 -23.25 1.66 -1.77
N GLN A 70 -22.14 1.19 -2.33
CA GLN A 70 -21.41 0.00 -1.91
C GLN A 70 -20.37 0.31 -0.83
N VAL A 71 -19.70 1.46 -0.95
CA VAL A 71 -18.67 1.91 0.01
C VAL A 71 -19.03 3.29 0.53
N ARG A 72 -19.46 3.33 1.80
CA ARG A 72 -19.77 4.59 2.49
C ARG A 72 -18.51 5.34 2.89
N GLN A 73 -18.65 6.65 3.05
CA GLN A 73 -17.59 7.46 3.66
C GLN A 73 -17.27 6.94 5.06
N GLY A 74 -15.99 6.84 5.38
CA GLY A 74 -15.52 6.25 6.65
C GLY A 74 -15.26 4.74 6.58
N THR A 75 -15.59 4.07 5.48
CA THR A 75 -15.16 2.69 5.25
C THR A 75 -13.64 2.60 5.26
N LYS A 76 -13.12 1.59 5.97
CA LYS A 76 -11.69 1.31 5.99
C LYS A 76 -11.21 0.83 4.62
N VAL A 77 -9.95 1.12 4.33
CA VAL A 77 -9.28 0.63 3.12
C VAL A 77 -7.89 0.10 3.48
N LEU A 78 -7.43 -0.90 2.73
CA LEU A 78 -6.03 -1.32 2.75
C LEU A 78 -5.40 -0.80 1.45
N GLY A 79 -4.35 0.00 1.57
CA GLY A 79 -3.66 0.59 0.42
C GLY A 79 -2.19 0.24 0.42
N TRP A 80 -1.66 -0.14 -0.74
CA TRP A 80 -0.23 -0.38 -0.93
C TRP A 80 0.27 0.58 -2.00
N VAL A 81 1.31 1.35 -1.66
CA VAL A 81 1.94 2.26 -2.62
C VAL A 81 2.98 1.47 -3.39
N ILE A 82 2.83 1.41 -4.71
CA ILE A 82 3.78 0.70 -5.55
C ILE A 82 5.03 1.56 -5.64
N MET A 83 6.14 1.05 -5.11
CA MET A 83 7.44 1.71 -5.19
C MET A 83 8.06 1.51 -6.58
N ASN A 84 9.22 2.12 -6.80
CA ASN A 84 9.96 2.02 -8.06
C ASN A 84 10.17 0.53 -8.43
N ARG A 85 9.94 0.21 -9.70
CA ARG A 85 10.28 -1.10 -10.26
C ARG A 85 11.76 -1.08 -10.63
N VAL A 86 12.53 -1.97 -10.04
CA VAL A 86 13.94 -2.16 -10.37
C VAL A 86 14.09 -3.45 -11.17
N PRO A 87 14.84 -3.46 -12.29
CA PRO A 87 15.07 -4.67 -13.05
C PRO A 87 15.73 -5.76 -12.19
N LEU A 88 15.28 -7.01 -12.33
CA LEU A 88 15.79 -8.13 -11.54
C LEU A 88 17.32 -8.31 -11.68
N TRP A 89 17.84 -8.12 -12.89
CA TRP A 89 19.28 -8.24 -13.14
C TRP A 89 20.10 -7.21 -12.35
N TYR A 90 19.57 -5.99 -12.17
CA TYR A 90 20.27 -4.93 -11.44
C TYR A 90 20.34 -5.29 -9.95
N GLU A 91 19.25 -5.77 -9.38
CA GLU A 91 19.22 -6.23 -7.98
C GLU A 91 20.16 -7.42 -7.75
N LEU A 92 20.23 -8.37 -8.70
CA LEU A 92 21.16 -9.49 -8.63
C LEU A 92 22.62 -9.01 -8.66
N TRP A 93 22.97 -8.12 -9.60
CA TRP A 93 24.31 -7.54 -9.69
C TRP A 93 24.68 -6.73 -8.44
N ARG A 94 23.76 -5.86 -7.97
CA ARG A 94 23.95 -5.03 -6.77
C ARG A 94 24.24 -5.88 -5.53
N ARG A 95 23.44 -6.93 -5.32
CA ARG A 95 23.58 -7.86 -4.19
C ARG A 95 24.87 -8.66 -4.27
N PHE A 96 25.28 -9.09 -5.46
CA PHE A 96 26.56 -9.77 -5.66
C PHE A 96 27.76 -8.88 -5.28
N ASN A 97 27.65 -7.58 -5.50
CA ASN A 97 28.68 -6.59 -5.16
C ASN A 97 28.53 -5.99 -3.75
N PHE A 98 27.61 -6.51 -2.91
CA PHE A 98 27.35 -6.01 -1.56
C PHE A 98 27.02 -4.51 -1.47
N PHE A 99 26.48 -3.92 -2.53
CA PHE A 99 25.99 -2.54 -2.47
C PHE A 99 24.71 -2.48 -1.62
N PRO A 100 24.51 -1.42 -0.81
CA PRO A 100 23.31 -1.28 0.02
C PRO A 100 22.02 -1.17 -0.82
N PRO A 101 20.85 -1.55 -0.28
CA PRO A 101 19.58 -1.39 -0.96
C PRO A 101 19.15 0.08 -1.01
N ASP A 102 18.45 0.46 -2.08
CA ASP A 102 17.93 1.80 -2.28
C ASP A 102 16.62 2.06 -1.50
N TYR A 103 16.17 1.11 -0.67
CA TYR A 103 14.96 1.19 0.14
C TYR A 103 15.26 0.93 1.62
N MET A 104 14.52 1.60 2.50
CA MET A 104 14.58 1.35 3.93
C MET A 104 13.78 0.09 4.26
N GLU A 105 14.45 -0.96 4.77
CA GLU A 105 13.78 -2.13 5.32
C GLU A 105 13.26 -1.77 6.72
N ARG A 106 11.94 -1.58 6.85
CA ARG A 106 11.29 -1.80 8.13
C ARG A 106 11.01 -3.29 8.19
N GLU A 107 11.89 -4.05 8.82
CA GLU A 107 11.62 -5.46 9.09
C GLU A 107 10.31 -5.55 9.88
N PRO A 108 9.26 -6.22 9.36
CA PRO A 108 8.08 -6.48 10.15
C PRO A 108 8.53 -7.30 11.35
N SER A 109 8.18 -6.88 12.56
CA SER A 109 8.59 -7.65 13.73
C SER A 109 7.98 -9.06 13.62
N LEU A 110 8.74 -10.10 13.98
CA LEU A 110 8.24 -11.49 13.97
C LEU A 110 6.93 -11.60 14.77
N PHE A 111 6.78 -10.76 15.80
CA PHE A 111 5.56 -10.65 16.58
C PHE A 111 4.37 -10.14 15.75
N GLU A 112 4.54 -9.15 14.86
CA GLU A 112 3.47 -8.68 13.96
C GLU A 112 3.12 -9.67 12.85
N MET A 113 4.08 -10.47 12.38
CA MET A 113 3.84 -11.50 11.37
C MET A 113 3.00 -12.67 11.89
N PHE A 114 3.19 -13.04 13.16
CA PHE A 114 2.56 -14.21 13.77
C PHE A 114 1.50 -13.86 14.83
N ALA A 115 1.31 -12.57 15.16
CA ALA A 115 0.27 -12.18 16.10
C ALA A 115 -1.13 -12.43 15.50
N PRO A 116 -1.99 -13.22 16.17
CA PRO A 116 -3.40 -13.25 15.81
C PRO A 116 -3.97 -11.83 15.97
N LYS A 117 -4.68 -11.34 14.95
CA LYS A 117 -5.20 -9.97 14.87
C LYS A 117 -6.36 -9.68 15.85
N VAL A 118 -6.39 -10.34 17.01
CA VAL A 118 -7.46 -10.26 18.01
C VAL A 118 -6.84 -10.15 19.40
N ALA A 119 -6.37 -8.95 19.74
CA ALA A 119 -6.39 -8.39 21.10
C ALA A 119 -5.53 -7.12 21.11
N ALA A 120 -6.12 -5.98 20.76
CA ALA A 120 -5.67 -4.74 21.37
C ALA A 120 -6.40 -4.66 22.72
N PRO A 121 -5.71 -4.72 23.88
CA PRO A 121 -6.35 -4.36 25.13
C PRO A 121 -6.66 -2.85 25.08
N ALA A 122 -7.91 -2.50 25.37
CA ALA A 122 -8.30 -1.11 25.60
C ALA A 122 -7.47 -0.58 26.77
N SER A 123 -6.64 0.43 26.55
CA SER A 123 -6.05 1.21 27.64
C SER A 123 -7.11 2.19 28.16
N LYS A 124 -7.31 2.15 29.48
CA LYS A 124 -8.02 3.17 30.26
C LYS A 124 -7.10 4.34 30.53
#